data_AF-G0QXS8-F1
#
_entry.id   AF-G0QXS8-F1
#
_cell.length_a   1.000
_cell.length_b   1.000
_cell.length_c   1.000
_cell.angle_alpha   90.00
_cell.angle_beta   90.00
_cell.angle_gamma   90.00
#
_symmetry.space_group_name_H-M   'P 1'
#
loop_
_entity.id
_entity.type
_entity.pdbx_description
1 polymer ?
#
loop_
_entity_poly.entity_id
_entity_poly.type
_entity_poly.pdbx_seq_one_letter_code
_entity_poly.pdbx_strand_id
1 'polypeptide(L)'
;MGTYKSKGLQQNVFEQEQLDESPPEVQPKTRSPMPDLWKLNILRGKREDELKNEAMPIARRRCKKKVTKFIECEREWGKYWTVFECQEEYQNMNECFQREVEIETDKLRRDMNRHEEWWWKVLYDEQGEIGQQAQWQNEWWLTLFINRLHKKYFE
;
A
#
# COMPACT_ATOMS: atom_id res chain seq x y z
N MET A 1 -21.81 4.93 17.46
CA MET A 1 -21.24 5.21 16.12
C MET A 1 -20.02 6.09 16.31
N GLY A 2 -18.82 5.51 16.37
CA GLY A 2 -17.57 6.27 16.57
C GLY A 2 -17.16 6.96 15.27
N THR A 3 -17.12 8.28 15.28
CA THR A 3 -16.57 9.11 14.20
C THR A 3 -15.07 8.93 14.12
N TYR A 4 -14.59 8.23 13.09
CA TYR A 4 -13.16 7.95 12.91
C TYR A 4 -12.41 9.23 12.52
N LYS A 5 -11.35 9.57 13.27
CA LYS A 5 -10.52 10.78 13.12
C LYS A 5 -9.55 10.74 11.92
N SER A 6 -9.75 9.89 10.91
CA SER A 6 -8.83 9.82 9.75
C SER A 6 -8.86 11.07 8.87
N LYS A 7 -9.93 11.87 8.93
CA LYS A 7 -10.01 13.17 8.24
C LYS A 7 -9.22 14.30 8.93
N GLY A 8 -8.63 14.07 10.11
CA GLY A 8 -7.95 15.08 10.91
C GLY A 8 -6.42 15.14 10.78
N LEU A 9 -5.79 14.16 10.12
CA LEU A 9 -4.33 14.15 9.90
C LEU A 9 -3.97 14.96 8.65
N GLN A 10 -4.29 16.26 8.63
CA GLN A 10 -3.68 17.20 7.70
C GLN A 10 -2.30 17.59 8.25
N GLN A 11 -1.35 16.67 8.20
CA GLN A 11 0.04 17.01 8.48
C GLN A 11 0.67 17.56 7.21
N ASN A 12 1.23 18.77 7.30
CA ASN A 12 2.05 19.35 6.24
C ASN A 12 3.35 18.54 6.13
N VAL A 13 3.33 17.51 5.28
CA VAL A 13 4.48 16.60 5.10
C VAL A 13 5.75 17.34 4.64
N PHE A 14 5.60 18.51 4.01
CA PHE A 14 6.71 19.35 3.57
C PHE A 14 7.47 20.04 4.72
N GLU A 15 6.80 20.33 5.84
CA GLU A 15 7.39 20.95 7.03
C GLU A 15 8.06 19.92 7.95
N GLN A 16 7.75 18.64 7.75
CA GLN A 16 8.31 17.55 8.55
C GLN A 16 9.72 17.18 8.09
N GLU A 17 10.52 16.75 9.06
CA GLU A 17 11.89 16.29 8.85
C GLU A 17 11.89 15.12 7.85
N GLN A 18 12.86 15.16 6.94
CA GLN A 18 13.02 14.10 5.96
C GLN A 18 13.48 12.82 6.67
N LEU A 19 12.82 11.71 6.37
CA LEU A 19 13.27 10.40 6.78
C LEU A 19 14.06 9.75 5.64
N ASP A 20 15.05 8.93 5.97
CA ASP A 20 15.73 8.11 4.98
C ASP A 20 14.79 7.03 4.45
N GLU A 21 14.96 6.69 3.16
CA GLU A 21 14.26 5.59 2.51
C GLU A 21 14.61 4.27 3.19
N SER A 22 13.64 3.34 3.23
CA SER A 22 13.88 2.01 3.79
C SER A 22 14.95 1.27 2.98
N PRO A 23 15.79 0.44 3.62
CA PRO A 23 16.80 -0.33 2.91
C PRO A 23 16.20 -1.17 1.78
N PRO A 24 16.89 -1.31 0.63
CA PRO A 24 16.36 -2.00 -0.54
C PRO A 24 16.05 -3.49 -0.27
N GLU A 25 16.63 -4.07 0.78
CA GLU A 25 16.48 -5.47 1.17
C GLU A 25 15.20 -5.75 1.97
N VAL A 26 14.53 -4.73 2.50
CA VAL A 26 13.30 -4.91 3.27
C VAL A 26 12.16 -5.23 2.30
N GLN A 27 11.73 -6.49 2.33
CA GLN A 27 10.56 -6.97 1.61
C GLN A 27 9.37 -7.11 2.57
N PRO A 28 8.15 -6.71 2.15
CA PRO A 28 6.95 -6.92 2.93
C PRO A 28 6.70 -8.42 3.10
N LYS A 29 6.38 -8.84 4.33
CA LYS A 29 6.12 -10.25 4.67
C LYS A 29 4.63 -10.59 4.65
N THR A 30 3.77 -9.58 4.68
CA THR A 30 2.33 -9.69 4.76
C THR A 30 1.66 -9.14 3.51
N ARG A 31 0.60 -9.82 3.07
CA ARG A 31 -0.32 -9.39 2.02
C ARG A 31 -1.59 -8.85 2.68
N SER A 32 -2.50 -8.33 1.87
CA SER A 32 -3.82 -7.91 2.37
C SER A 32 -4.63 -9.12 2.86
N PRO A 33 -5.47 -8.96 3.89
CA PRO A 33 -6.15 -10.08 4.54
C PRO A 33 -7.12 -10.76 3.56
N MET A 34 -7.28 -12.07 3.64
CA MET A 34 -8.35 -12.77 2.91
C MET A 34 -9.12 -13.70 3.86
N PRO A 35 -10.08 -13.15 4.62
CA PRO A 35 -10.91 -13.98 5.49
C PRO A 35 -11.95 -14.76 4.67
N ASP A 36 -12.15 -16.04 5.01
CA ASP A 36 -13.15 -16.93 4.39
C ASP A 36 -14.59 -16.39 4.54
N LEU A 37 -14.86 -15.68 5.62
CA LEU A 37 -16.20 -15.13 5.91
C LEU A 37 -16.44 -13.83 5.14
N TRP A 38 -17.44 -13.83 4.26
CA TRP A 38 -17.80 -12.64 3.47
C TRP A 38 -18.07 -11.37 4.31
N LYS A 39 -18.63 -11.53 5.53
CA LYS A 39 -18.89 -10.40 6.44
C LYS A 39 -17.59 -9.71 6.86
N LEU A 40 -16.50 -10.47 6.98
CA LEU A 40 -15.19 -9.94 7.33
C LEU A 40 -14.52 -9.20 6.16
N ASN A 41 -14.94 -9.41 4.91
CA ASN A 41 -14.41 -8.66 3.77
C ASN A 41 -14.73 -7.15 3.83
N ILE A 42 -15.86 -6.77 4.42
CA ILE A 42 -16.23 -5.35 4.62
C ILE A 42 -15.33 -4.73 5.70
N LEU A 43 -15.15 -5.45 6.82
CA LEU A 43 -14.28 -5.01 7.91
C LEU A 43 -12.82 -4.93 7.46
N ARG A 44 -12.39 -5.88 6.64
CA ARG A 44 -11.08 -5.87 5.98
C ARG A 44 -10.85 -4.59 5.19
N GLY A 45 -11.76 -4.25 4.28
CA GLY A 45 -11.57 -3.07 3.41
C GLY A 45 -11.38 -1.81 4.24
N LYS A 46 -12.23 -1.64 5.26
CA LYS A 46 -12.11 -0.52 6.19
C LYS A 46 -10.77 -0.52 6.95
N ARG A 47 -10.32 -1.68 7.46
CA ARG A 47 -9.08 -1.79 8.23
C ARG A 47 -7.84 -1.53 7.38
N GLU A 48 -7.79 -2.06 6.16
CA GLU A 48 -6.71 -1.79 5.21
C GLU A 48 -6.64 -0.31 4.83
N ASP A 49 -7.78 0.34 4.62
CA ASP A 49 -7.80 1.78 4.35
C ASP A 49 -7.29 2.59 5.55
N GLU A 50 -7.63 2.19 6.78
CA GLU A 50 -7.10 2.80 8.01
C GLU A 50 -5.56 2.68 8.08
N LEU A 51 -5.04 1.46 7.86
CA LEU A 51 -3.59 1.22 7.87
C LEU A 51 -2.85 2.01 6.78
N LYS A 52 -3.42 2.06 5.57
CA LYS A 52 -2.84 2.84 4.46
C LYS A 52 -2.84 4.34 4.76
N ASN A 53 -3.90 4.86 5.35
CA ASN A 53 -3.98 6.28 5.71
C ASN A 53 -2.91 6.69 6.74
N GLU A 54 -2.49 5.77 7.61
CA GLU A 54 -1.45 6.02 8.60
C GLU A 54 -0.03 5.80 8.07
N ALA A 55 0.14 4.82 7.18
CA ALA A 55 1.39 4.58 6.49
C ALA A 55 1.75 5.71 5.51
N MET A 56 0.75 6.30 4.84
CA MET A 56 0.94 7.27 3.76
C MET A 56 1.74 8.53 4.18
N PRO A 57 1.49 9.18 5.34
CA PRO A 57 2.32 10.29 5.81
C PRO A 57 3.79 9.91 6.00
N ILE A 58 4.08 8.71 6.50
CA ILE A 58 5.45 8.23 6.73
C ILE A 58 6.14 7.97 5.39
N ALA A 59 5.46 7.28 4.47
CA ALA A 59 5.94 7.06 3.11
C ALA A 59 6.23 8.38 2.38
N ARG A 60 5.37 9.40 2.57
CA ARG A 60 5.58 10.73 2.00
C ARG A 60 6.83 11.44 2.51
N ARG A 61 7.19 11.25 3.79
CA ARG A 61 8.44 11.82 4.33
C ARG A 61 9.68 11.12 3.79
N ARG A 62 9.62 9.80 3.59
CA ARG A 62 10.74 9.01 3.04
C ARG A 62 10.99 9.32 1.56
N CYS A 63 9.91 9.35 0.76
CA CYS A 63 10.00 9.61 -0.68
C CYS A 63 10.13 11.10 -1.05
N LYS A 64 10.40 12.00 -0.07
CA LYS A 64 10.43 13.45 -0.27
C LYS A 64 11.36 13.88 -1.41
N LYS A 65 12.53 13.25 -1.54
CA LYS A 65 13.51 13.52 -2.62
C LYS A 65 12.98 13.22 -4.02
N LYS A 66 12.23 12.13 -4.19
CA LYS A 66 11.64 11.75 -5.48
C LYS A 66 10.49 12.71 -5.84
N VAL A 67 9.70 13.10 -4.84
CA VAL A 67 8.62 14.09 -4.99
C VAL A 67 9.17 15.45 -5.40
N THR A 68 10.27 15.92 -4.79
CA THR A 68 10.86 17.22 -5.15
C THR A 68 11.37 17.23 -6.60
N LYS A 69 12.00 16.14 -7.06
CA LYS A 69 12.42 16.00 -8.47
C LYS A 69 11.24 16.07 -9.44
N PHE A 70 10.15 15.38 -9.11
CA PHE A 70 8.93 15.47 -9.91
C PHE A 70 8.38 16.90 -9.97
N ILE A 71 8.31 17.59 -8.82
CA ILE A 71 7.86 18.99 -8.74
C ILE A 71 8.78 19.93 -9.54
N GLU A 72 10.09 19.70 -9.53
CA GLU A 72 11.06 20.45 -10.34
C GLU A 72 10.77 20.28 -11.84
N CYS A 73 10.57 19.04 -12.30
CA CYS A 73 10.17 18.76 -13.68
C CYS A 73 8.83 19.42 -14.03
N GLU A 74 7.84 19.40 -13.12
CA GLU A 74 6.56 20.08 -13.34
C GLU A 74 6.69 21.61 -13.47
N ARG A 75 7.68 22.20 -12.78
CA ARG A 75 7.96 23.64 -12.86
C ARG A 75 8.63 24.04 -14.17
N GLU A 76 9.46 23.17 -14.73
CA GLU A 76 10.18 23.44 -15.98
C GLU A 76 9.28 23.34 -17.21
N TRP A 77 8.51 22.25 -17.32
CA TRP A 77 7.70 21.96 -18.51
C TRP A 77 6.25 22.48 -18.42
N GLY A 78 5.80 22.78 -17.20
CA GLY A 78 4.43 23.18 -16.92
C GLY A 78 3.45 22.00 -16.95
N LYS A 79 2.38 22.08 -16.15
CA LYS A 79 1.43 21.00 -15.84
C LYS A 79 0.84 20.22 -17.03
N TYR A 80 0.78 20.81 -18.22
CA TYR A 80 0.23 20.16 -19.40
C TYR A 80 1.20 19.15 -20.02
N TRP A 81 2.50 19.46 -20.02
CA TRP A 81 3.54 18.64 -20.66
C TRP A 81 4.13 17.60 -19.71
N THR A 82 3.84 17.67 -18.41
CA THR A 82 4.37 16.75 -17.39
C THR A 82 4.01 15.29 -17.63
N VAL A 83 2.84 15.03 -18.24
CA VAL A 83 2.39 13.67 -18.58
C VAL A 83 3.29 13.02 -19.64
N PHE A 84 3.98 13.83 -20.45
CA PHE A 84 4.85 13.35 -21.53
C PHE A 84 6.33 13.39 -21.11
N GLU A 85 6.77 14.52 -20.56
CA GLU A 85 8.20 14.77 -20.30
C GLU A 85 8.64 14.30 -18.91
N CYS A 86 7.75 14.29 -17.90
CA CYS A 86 8.08 13.94 -16.52
C CYS A 86 7.66 12.51 -16.13
N GLN A 87 7.55 11.60 -17.11
CA GLN A 87 7.09 10.23 -16.86
C GLN A 87 8.05 9.44 -15.96
N GLU A 88 9.35 9.64 -16.15
CA GLU A 88 10.37 8.92 -15.39
C GLU A 88 10.35 9.33 -13.91
N GLU A 89 10.27 10.63 -13.62
CA GLU A 89 10.19 11.18 -12.27
C GLU A 89 8.90 10.75 -11.59
N TYR A 90 7.79 10.72 -12.33
CA TYR A 90 6.51 10.24 -11.83
C TYR A 90 6.56 8.75 -11.47
N GLN A 91 7.12 7.91 -12.35
CA GLN A 91 7.28 6.48 -12.08
C GLN A 91 8.15 6.24 -10.85
N ASN A 92 9.32 6.90 -10.80
CA ASN A 92 10.22 6.86 -9.66
C ASN A 92 9.55 7.27 -8.33
N MET A 93 8.74 8.33 -8.36
CA MET A 93 7.98 8.79 -7.20
C MET A 93 6.92 7.75 -6.79
N ASN A 94 6.16 7.23 -7.75
CA ASN A 94 5.09 6.28 -7.50
C ASN A 94 5.63 4.94 -6.98
N GLU A 95 6.70 4.41 -7.56
CA GLU A 95 7.36 3.20 -7.09
C GLU A 95 7.85 3.35 -5.64
N CYS A 96 8.44 4.49 -5.31
CA CYS A 96 8.84 4.79 -3.94
C CYS A 96 7.64 4.78 -2.98
N PHE A 97 6.53 5.45 -3.35
CA PHE A 97 5.33 5.46 -2.52
C PHE A 97 4.72 4.08 -2.33
N GLN A 98 4.58 3.31 -3.41
CA GLN A 98 4.01 1.96 -3.34
C GLN A 98 4.83 1.10 -2.38
N ARG A 99 6.16 1.09 -2.57
CA ARG A 99 7.08 0.33 -1.73
C ARG A 99 7.01 0.75 -0.26
N GLU A 100 7.14 2.05 0.03
CA GLU A 100 7.18 2.52 1.42
C GLU A 100 5.83 2.34 2.13
N VAL A 101 4.72 2.52 1.42
CA VAL A 101 3.39 2.21 1.96
C VAL A 101 3.26 0.72 2.24
N GLU A 102 3.75 -0.17 1.36
CA GLU A 102 3.74 -1.61 1.59
C GLU A 102 4.58 -2.01 2.81
N ILE A 103 5.79 -1.47 2.97
CA ILE A 103 6.66 -1.73 4.12
C ILE A 103 6.01 -1.24 5.43
N GLU A 104 5.47 -0.02 5.43
CA GLU A 104 4.86 0.55 6.63
C GLU A 104 3.54 -0.15 6.97
N THR A 105 2.69 -0.43 5.99
CA THR A 105 1.49 -1.23 6.22
C THR A 105 1.84 -2.61 6.76
N ASP A 106 2.87 -3.28 6.23
CA ASP A 106 3.36 -4.57 6.73
C ASP A 106 3.77 -4.51 8.21
N LYS A 107 4.52 -3.48 8.62
CA LYS A 107 4.85 -3.26 10.04
C LYS A 107 3.59 -3.08 10.89
N LEU A 108 2.64 -2.29 10.39
CA LEU A 108 1.38 -2.04 11.10
C LEU A 108 0.48 -3.29 11.16
N ARG A 109 0.52 -4.20 10.18
CA ARG A 109 -0.22 -5.47 10.24
C ARG A 109 0.32 -6.40 11.31
N ARG A 110 1.65 -6.43 11.46
CA ARG A 110 2.40 -7.28 12.41
C ARG A 110 2.40 -6.75 13.85
N ASP A 111 1.92 -5.54 14.08
CA ASP A 111 1.75 -4.98 15.42
C ASP A 111 0.55 -5.60 16.14
N MET A 112 0.76 -6.76 16.77
CA MET A 112 -0.31 -7.53 17.42
C MET A 112 -0.91 -6.85 18.64
N ASN A 113 -0.19 -5.91 19.26
CA ASN A 113 -0.69 -5.14 20.39
C ASN A 113 -1.81 -4.18 19.98
N ARG A 114 -1.83 -3.81 18.70
CA ARG A 114 -2.80 -2.86 18.14
C ARG A 114 -4.08 -3.52 17.65
N HIS A 115 -4.01 -4.79 17.26
CA HIS A 115 -5.13 -5.54 16.70
C HIS A 115 -5.65 -6.55 17.73
N GLU A 116 -6.62 -6.11 18.54
CA GLU A 116 -7.29 -6.99 19.51
C GLU A 116 -8.29 -7.95 18.84
N GLU A 117 -8.64 -7.71 17.58
CA GLU A 117 -9.64 -8.50 16.87
C GLU A 117 -9.19 -9.95 16.64
N TRP A 118 -10.01 -10.90 17.09
CA TRP A 118 -9.71 -12.33 16.96
C TRP A 118 -9.39 -12.77 15.52
N TRP A 119 -10.11 -12.22 14.53
CA TRP A 119 -9.94 -12.61 13.13
C TRP A 119 -8.62 -12.09 12.54
N TRP A 120 -8.08 -11.00 13.07
CA TRP A 120 -6.77 -10.49 12.66
C TRP A 120 -5.66 -11.42 13.15
N LYS A 121 -5.78 -11.88 14.40
CA LYS A 121 -4.86 -12.85 15.05
C LYS A 121 -4.88 -14.25 14.44
N VAL A 122 -5.85 -14.54 13.58
CA VAL A 122 -5.88 -15.80 12.81
C VAL A 122 -5.10 -15.68 11.50
N LEU A 123 -4.88 -14.46 11.01
CA LEU A 123 -4.25 -14.18 9.71
C LEU A 123 -2.80 -13.74 9.85
N TYR A 124 -2.45 -13.05 10.94
CA TYR A 124 -1.12 -12.48 11.15
C TYR A 124 -0.56 -12.77 12.55
N ASP A 125 0.76 -12.78 12.61
CA ASP A 125 1.58 -12.77 13.81
C ASP A 125 2.75 -11.78 13.64
N GLU A 126 3.57 -11.56 14.66
CA GLU A 126 4.72 -10.65 14.63
C GLU A 126 5.73 -10.99 13.52
N GLN A 127 5.82 -12.27 13.14
CA GLN A 127 6.74 -12.73 12.10
C GLN A 127 6.17 -12.63 10.68
N GLY A 128 4.85 -12.49 10.48
CA GLY A 128 4.23 -12.45 9.15
C GLY A 128 2.82 -13.04 9.10
N GLU A 129 2.47 -13.65 7.97
CA GLU A 129 1.18 -14.33 7.78
C GLU A 129 1.18 -15.72 8.40
N ILE A 130 0.02 -16.15 8.90
CA ILE A 130 -0.20 -17.48 9.49
C ILE A 130 -1.47 -18.14 8.94
N GLY A 131 -1.62 -19.44 9.20
CA GLY A 131 -2.83 -20.18 8.84
C GLY A 131 -3.09 -20.26 7.34
N GLN A 132 -4.37 -20.17 6.95
CA GLN A 132 -4.81 -20.24 5.55
C GLN A 132 -4.27 -19.06 4.71
N GLN A 133 -4.05 -17.90 5.33
CA GLN A 133 -3.50 -16.73 4.65
C GLN A 133 -2.09 -17.02 4.11
N ALA A 134 -1.23 -17.63 4.94
CA ALA A 134 0.13 -17.99 4.52
C ALA A 134 0.15 -19.07 3.42
N GLN A 135 -0.84 -19.96 3.42
CA GLN A 135 -0.99 -21.01 2.41
C GLN A 135 -1.63 -20.50 1.12
N TRP A 136 -2.25 -19.32 1.16
CA TRP A 136 -2.95 -18.78 0.01
C TRP A 136 -1.96 -18.38 -1.09
N GLN A 137 -1.87 -19.26 -2.09
CA GLN A 137 -1.13 -18.97 -3.31
C GLN A 137 -2.02 -18.19 -4.26
N ASN A 138 -1.46 -17.15 -4.88
CA ASN A 138 -2.14 -16.38 -5.92
C ASN A 138 -2.75 -17.36 -6.92
N GLU A 139 -4.05 -17.21 -7.21
CA GLU A 139 -4.79 -18.07 -8.13
C GLU A 139 -4.36 -17.80 -9.59
N TRP A 140 -3.09 -18.04 -9.91
CA TRP A 140 -2.51 -17.89 -11.24
C TRP A 140 -3.23 -18.75 -12.30
N TRP A 141 -3.90 -19.81 -11.85
CA TRP A 141 -4.74 -20.64 -12.71
C TRP A 141 -6.03 -19.92 -13.15
N LEU A 142 -6.59 -19.01 -12.34
CA LEU A 142 -7.80 -18.24 -12.68
C LEU A 142 -7.50 -17.19 -13.74
N THR A 143 -6.34 -16.52 -13.67
CA THR A 143 -5.91 -15.59 -14.73
C THR A 143 -5.64 -16.31 -16.04
N LEU A 144 -5.05 -17.51 -16.02
CA LEU A 144 -4.93 -18.35 -17.21
C LEU A 144 -6.31 -18.75 -17.80
N PHE A 145 -7.26 -19.11 -16.94
CA PHE A 145 -8.62 -19.48 -17.38
C PHE A 145 -9.37 -18.29 -17.99
N ILE A 146 -9.29 -17.11 -17.36
CA ILE A 146 -9.93 -15.89 -17.85
C ILE A 146 -9.29 -15.45 -19.17
N ASN A 147 -7.96 -15.49 -19.30
CA ASN A 147 -7.28 -15.18 -20.56
C ASN A 147 -7.66 -16.16 -21.67
N ARG A 148 -7.82 -17.45 -21.34
CA ARG A 148 -8.26 -18.47 -22.31
C ARG A 148 -9.72 -18.29 -22.73
N LEU A 149 -10.59 -17.87 -21.82
CA LEU A 149 -11.99 -17.53 -22.13
C LEU A 149 -12.08 -16.25 -22.96
N HIS A 150 -11.31 -15.21 -22.61
CA HIS A 150 -11.26 -13.96 -23.36
C HIS A 150 -10.85 -14.20 -24.82
N LYS A 151 -9.77 -14.97 -25.04
CA LYS A 151 -9.34 -15.38 -26.39
C LYS A 151 -10.35 -16.21 -27.18
N LYS A 152 -11.28 -16.89 -26.51
CA LYS A 152 -12.28 -17.74 -27.19
C LYS A 152 -13.54 -16.98 -27.59
N TYR A 153 -13.87 -15.89 -26.89
CA TYR A 153 -15.13 -15.18 -27.04
C TYR A 153 -14.98 -13.74 -27.53
N PHE A 154 -13.78 -13.15 -27.45
CA PHE A 154 -13.53 -11.73 -27.78
C PHE A 154 -12.38 -11.51 -28.78
N GLU A 155 -11.64 -12.56 -29.16
CA GLU A 155 -10.80 -12.63 -30.37
C GLU A 155 -11.48 -13.55 -31.39
#